data_AF-A0A1W0E6Z9-F1
#
_entry.id   AF-A0A1W0E6Z9-F1
#
_cell.length_a   1.000
_cell.length_b   1.000
_cell.length_c   1.000
_cell.angle_alpha   90.00
_cell.angle_beta   90.00
_cell.angle_gamma   90.00
#
_symmetry.space_group_name_H-M   'P 1'
#
loop_
_entity.id
_entity.type
_entity.pdbx_description
1 polymer ?
#
loop_
_entity_poly.entity_id
_entity_poly.type
_entity_poly.pdbx_seq_one_letter_code
_entity_poly.pdbx_strand_id
1 'polypeptide(L)'
;MGILSFIVDTNVLVENFKFYKDLCFNAHKYEYVIYISKIVIKELDGLKKEHWGARKAINNLLANKNQRVFIEGVFQNEFIDVIIEENLRINAEKNDDKLLNFALTKENPILLTDDNVLLLKCQMHKVSAYSTKNVDLSTFFYNLGLKRKKDHSTKCKIDYFTVYEQILKSIEQILYKEYGNFLALDIYGKDFDNIIDLIIENFFVFKKYISIHSKKYFVALKKAYKRQDKEEFDFYLQKVALVFTYI
;
A
#
# COMPACT_ATOMS: atom_id res chain seq x y z
N MET A 1 -1.41 -1.86 15.24
CA MET A 1 -0.46 -0.84 14.78
C MET A 1 -0.94 -0.41 13.40
N GLY A 2 -1.24 0.88 13.21
CA GLY A 2 -1.73 1.39 11.92
C GLY A 2 -0.67 1.31 10.83
N ILE A 3 -1.10 1.46 9.58
CA ILE A 3 -0.19 1.49 8.41
C ILE A 3 0.71 2.73 8.55
N LEU A 4 2.02 2.57 8.35
CA LEU A 4 2.94 3.71 8.37
C LEU A 4 2.86 4.50 7.07
N SER A 5 2.86 5.83 7.18
CA SER A 5 2.84 6.74 6.04
C SER A 5 4.21 7.36 5.87
N PHE A 6 4.97 6.96 4.85
CA PHE A 6 6.24 7.60 4.51
C PHE A 6 6.02 8.81 3.62
N ILE A 7 6.43 9.99 4.07
CA ILE A 7 6.40 11.23 3.28
C ILE A 7 7.80 11.50 2.78
N VAL A 8 7.99 11.52 1.46
CA VAL A 8 9.34 11.63 0.86
C VAL A 8 9.63 13.06 0.47
N ASP A 9 10.78 13.57 0.91
CA ASP A 9 11.32 14.88 0.52
C ASP A 9 12.02 14.84 -0.85
N THR A 10 12.18 16.01 -1.49
CA THR A 10 12.86 16.20 -2.78
C THR A 10 14.28 15.67 -2.74
N ASN A 11 15.04 15.98 -1.68
CA ASN A 11 16.45 15.57 -1.57
C ASN A 11 16.61 14.04 -1.53
N VAL A 12 15.67 13.31 -0.89
CA VAL A 12 15.70 11.84 -0.91
C VAL A 12 15.50 11.31 -2.32
N LEU A 13 14.64 11.92 -3.12
CA LEU A 13 14.41 11.53 -4.51
C LEU A 13 15.57 11.89 -5.44
N VAL A 14 16.28 12.98 -5.16
CA VAL A 14 17.35 13.50 -6.01
C VAL A 14 18.70 12.88 -5.66
N GLU A 15 19.07 12.89 -4.38
CA GLU A 15 20.40 12.49 -3.89
C GLU A 15 20.43 11.02 -3.48
N ASN A 16 19.32 10.49 -2.93
CA ASN A 16 19.23 9.12 -2.46
C ASN A 16 18.15 8.29 -3.19
N PHE A 17 18.08 8.45 -4.51
CA PHE A 17 17.08 7.78 -5.34
C PHE A 17 17.07 6.25 -5.19
N LYS A 18 18.23 5.64 -4.88
CA LYS A 18 18.34 4.19 -4.65
C LYS A 18 17.50 3.77 -3.44
N PHE A 19 17.60 4.49 -2.33
CA PHE A 19 16.80 4.22 -1.14
C PHE A 19 15.29 4.27 -1.44
N TYR A 20 14.83 5.32 -2.11
CA TYR A 20 13.43 5.44 -2.54
C TYR A 20 13.00 4.28 -3.46
N LYS A 21 13.86 3.90 -4.42
CA LYS A 21 13.58 2.78 -5.31
C LYS A 21 13.44 1.48 -4.52
N ASP A 22 14.38 1.20 -3.62
CA ASP A 22 14.37 0.00 -2.78
C ASP A 22 13.15 -0.03 -1.84
N LEU A 23 12.73 1.14 -1.33
CA LEU A 23 11.48 1.31 -0.59
C LEU A 23 10.28 0.92 -1.47
N CYS A 24 10.19 1.42 -2.70
CA CYS A 24 9.11 1.02 -3.61
C CYS A 24 9.05 -0.51 -3.84
N PHE A 25 10.21 -1.17 -4.03
CA PHE A 25 10.25 -2.61 -4.30
C PHE A 25 10.01 -3.50 -3.08
N ASN A 26 10.44 -3.09 -1.88
CA ASN A 26 10.31 -3.90 -0.65
C ASN A 26 8.97 -3.71 0.08
N ALA A 27 8.02 -2.99 -0.51
CA ALA A 27 6.70 -2.80 0.07
C ALA A 27 5.93 -4.11 0.34
N HIS A 28 6.35 -5.23 -0.25
CA HIS A 28 5.78 -6.55 0.05
C HIS A 28 6.19 -7.10 1.44
N LYS A 29 7.31 -6.66 2.02
CA LYS A 29 7.86 -7.19 3.28
C LYS A 29 7.37 -6.46 4.53
N TYR A 30 6.84 -5.26 4.37
CA TYR A 30 6.38 -4.42 5.49
C TYR A 30 5.11 -3.66 5.09
N GLU A 31 4.34 -3.23 6.09
CA GLU A 31 3.07 -2.54 5.87
C GLU A 31 3.24 -1.03 5.97
N TYR A 32 3.33 -0.39 4.82
CA TYR A 32 3.45 1.06 4.70
C TYR A 32 2.93 1.55 3.35
N VAL A 33 2.68 2.85 3.30
CA VAL A 33 2.31 3.63 2.12
C VAL A 33 3.34 4.75 1.95
N ILE A 34 3.64 5.11 0.71
CA ILE A 34 4.53 6.21 0.35
C ILE A 34 3.69 7.35 -0.21
N TYR A 35 3.88 8.55 0.31
CA TYR A 35 3.24 9.78 -0.13
C TYR A 35 4.27 10.77 -0.66
N ILE A 36 3.96 11.37 -1.79
CA ILE A 36 4.73 12.43 -2.44
C ILE A 36 3.86 13.69 -2.46
N SER A 37 4.30 14.74 -1.78
CA SER A 37 3.57 16.01 -1.76
C SER A 37 3.70 16.75 -3.09
N LYS A 38 2.69 17.57 -3.44
CA LYS A 38 2.72 18.45 -4.60
C LYS A 38 3.88 19.45 -4.55
N ILE A 39 4.33 19.84 -3.35
CA ILE A 39 5.49 20.74 -3.20
C ILE A 39 6.75 20.05 -3.73
N VAL A 40 6.96 18.78 -3.37
CA VAL A 40 8.09 17.97 -3.85
C VAL A 40 8.06 17.81 -5.36
N ILE A 41 6.87 17.58 -5.94
CA ILE A 41 6.71 17.52 -7.41
C ILE A 41 7.11 18.85 -8.06
N LYS A 42 6.66 19.99 -7.51
CA LYS A 42 7.01 21.32 -8.03
C LYS A 42 8.51 21.60 -7.97
N GLU A 43 9.17 21.22 -6.88
CA GLU A 43 10.62 21.37 -6.74
C GLU A 43 11.37 20.50 -7.74
N LEU A 44 11.00 19.23 -7.89
CA LEU A 44 11.57 18.35 -8.91
C LEU A 44 11.40 18.92 -10.31
N ASP A 45 10.22 19.47 -10.62
CA ASP A 45 9.94 20.08 -11.92
C ASP A 45 10.80 21.32 -12.20
N GLY A 46 11.10 22.12 -11.16
CA GLY A 46 12.06 23.21 -11.25
C GLY A 46 13.48 22.72 -11.52
N LEU A 47 13.89 21.64 -10.84
CA LEU A 47 15.24 21.09 -10.91
C LEU A 47 15.51 20.23 -12.16
N LYS A 48 14.48 19.75 -12.88
CA LYS A 48 14.65 18.76 -13.97
C LYS A 48 15.51 19.24 -15.14
N LYS A 49 15.66 20.54 -15.35
CA LYS A 49 16.51 21.07 -16.43
C LYS A 49 18.00 20.88 -16.09
N GLU A 50 18.35 21.09 -14.84
CA GLU A 50 19.74 21.17 -14.39
C GLU A 50 20.20 19.88 -13.71
N HIS A 51 19.30 19.19 -13.01
CA HIS A 51 19.63 18.01 -12.22
C HIS A 51 19.10 16.71 -12.84
N TRP A 52 20.02 15.84 -13.27
CA TRP A 52 19.67 14.54 -13.85
C TRP A 52 18.88 13.64 -12.87
N GLY A 53 19.18 13.74 -11.56
CA GLY A 53 18.45 13.03 -10.50
C GLY A 53 16.98 13.41 -10.45
N ALA A 54 16.65 14.69 -10.61
CA ALA A 54 15.27 15.17 -10.64
C ALA A 54 14.49 14.64 -11.85
N ARG A 55 15.12 14.62 -13.05
CA ARG A 55 14.53 13.98 -14.25
C ARG A 55 14.22 12.51 -14.02
N LYS A 56 15.16 11.79 -13.42
CA LYS A 56 15.03 10.36 -13.13
C LYS A 56 13.91 10.09 -12.12
N ALA A 57 13.80 10.91 -11.08
CA ALA A 57 12.73 10.82 -10.09
C ALA A 57 11.35 11.04 -10.73
N ILE A 58 11.19 12.11 -11.52
CA ILE A 58 9.93 12.41 -12.23
C ILE A 58 9.54 11.26 -13.16
N ASN A 59 10.47 10.78 -13.99
CA ASN A 59 10.20 9.67 -14.92
C ASN A 59 9.80 8.41 -14.16
N ASN A 60 10.43 8.14 -13.02
CA ASN A 60 10.05 6.99 -12.19
C ASN A 60 8.66 7.17 -11.58
N LEU A 61 8.34 8.34 -11.04
CA LEU A 61 7.02 8.65 -10.47
C LEU A 61 5.91 8.52 -11.51
N LEU A 62 6.12 9.03 -12.73
CA LEU A 62 5.17 8.94 -13.84
C LEU A 62 5.01 7.50 -14.35
N ALA A 63 6.09 6.72 -14.39
CA ALA A 63 6.06 5.32 -14.80
C ALA A 63 5.60 4.37 -13.69
N ASN A 64 5.44 4.86 -12.44
CA ASN A 64 5.20 4.02 -11.29
C ASN A 64 3.77 3.47 -11.33
N LYS A 65 3.65 2.14 -11.41
CA LYS A 65 2.38 1.42 -11.24
C LYS A 65 2.21 0.84 -9.82
N ASN A 66 3.09 1.22 -8.89
CA ASN A 66 3.03 0.73 -7.53
C ASN A 66 1.82 1.34 -6.81
N GLN A 67 0.85 0.50 -6.46
CA GLN A 67 -0.38 0.87 -5.75
C GLN A 67 -0.14 1.46 -4.35
N ARG A 68 1.13 1.56 -3.90
CA ARG A 68 1.51 2.10 -2.60
C ARG A 68 2.23 3.44 -2.68
N VAL A 69 2.37 4.03 -3.86
CA VAL A 69 2.93 5.38 -4.03
C VAL A 69 1.81 6.33 -4.44
N PHE A 70 1.49 7.27 -3.56
CA PHE A 70 0.45 8.27 -3.75
C PHE A 70 1.07 9.64 -3.96
N ILE A 71 0.57 10.37 -4.96
CA ILE A 71 1.03 11.73 -5.28
C ILE A 71 -0.13 12.69 -5.01
N GLU A 72 0.11 13.67 -4.14
CA GLU A 72 -0.90 14.68 -3.75
C GLU A 72 -1.45 15.40 -4.99
N GLY A 73 -2.78 15.49 -5.10
CA GLY A 73 -3.46 16.17 -6.21
C GLY A 73 -3.53 15.37 -7.52
N VAL A 74 -2.93 14.18 -7.58
CA VAL A 74 -3.17 13.23 -8.66
C VAL A 74 -4.29 12.30 -8.21
N PHE A 75 -5.44 12.37 -8.90
CA PHE A 75 -6.52 11.40 -8.70
C PHE A 75 -6.02 10.00 -9.06
N GLN A 76 -5.66 9.25 -8.03
CA GLN A 76 -5.58 7.80 -8.11
C GLN A 76 -6.97 7.29 -7.73
N ASN A 77 -7.65 6.58 -8.65
CA ASN A 77 -9.04 6.11 -8.54
C ASN A 77 -9.37 5.28 -7.28
N GLU A 78 -8.42 5.09 -6.37
CA GLU A 78 -8.48 4.24 -5.18
C GLU A 78 -8.63 5.04 -3.86
N PHE A 79 -8.46 6.38 -3.84
CA PHE A 79 -8.65 7.21 -2.63
C PHE A 79 -9.34 8.56 -2.94
N ILE A 80 -10.39 8.88 -2.20
CA ILE A 80 -10.92 10.24 -2.13
C ILE A 80 -9.99 11.02 -1.21
N ASP A 81 -9.40 12.11 -1.69
CA ASP A 81 -8.74 13.10 -0.84
C ASP A 81 -9.80 13.65 0.14
N VAL A 82 -9.89 13.04 1.32
CA VAL A 82 -10.67 13.61 2.42
C VAL A 82 -9.88 14.81 2.89
N ILE A 83 -10.35 16.00 2.52
CA ILE A 83 -9.91 17.25 3.13
C ILE A 83 -10.34 17.16 4.59
N ILE A 84 -9.45 16.72 5.46
CA ILE A 84 -9.65 16.80 6.90
C ILE A 84 -9.54 18.28 7.25
N GLU A 85 -10.66 18.86 7.69
CA GLU A 85 -10.72 20.21 8.20
C GLU A 85 -9.75 20.40 9.39
N GLU A 86 -8.89 21.40 9.20
CA GLU A 86 -8.33 22.33 10.19
C GLU A 86 -8.07 21.82 11.60
N ASN A 87 -7.07 20.96 11.77
CA ASN A 87 -6.37 20.89 13.05
C ASN A 87 -4.86 20.82 12.80
N LEU A 88 -4.13 21.80 13.34
CA LEU A 88 -2.66 22.01 13.28
C LEU A 88 -2.11 22.42 11.89
N ARG A 89 -2.60 23.53 11.33
CA ARG A 89 -1.87 24.19 10.23
C ARG A 89 -0.75 25.07 10.81
N ILE A 90 0.50 24.74 10.51
CA ILE A 90 1.62 25.67 10.64
C ILE A 90 1.39 26.78 9.60
N ASN A 91 1.64 28.04 9.97
CA ASN A 91 1.64 29.14 9.00
C ASN A 91 2.74 28.87 7.95
N ALA A 92 2.31 28.43 6.77
CA ALA A 92 3.20 27.81 5.80
C ALA A 92 3.75 28.82 4.79
N GLU A 93 4.83 29.50 5.17
CA GLU A 93 5.53 30.40 4.26
C GLU A 93 6.55 29.64 3.39
N LYS A 94 7.26 28.67 3.97
CA LYS A 94 8.32 27.90 3.27
C LYS A 94 7.84 26.53 2.81
N ASN A 95 8.55 25.94 1.86
CA ASN A 95 8.24 24.63 1.29
C ASN A 95 8.29 23.51 2.36
N ASP A 96 9.28 23.55 3.25
CA ASP A 96 9.38 22.70 4.44
C ASP A 96 8.09 22.68 5.27
N ASP A 97 7.53 23.86 5.54
CA ASP A 97 6.36 24.01 6.41
C ASP A 97 5.11 23.44 5.72
N LYS A 98 5.05 23.58 4.39
CA LYS A 98 3.99 22.97 3.57
C LYS A 98 4.11 21.45 3.52
N LEU A 99 5.33 20.91 3.42
CA LEU A 99 5.59 19.47 3.46
C LEU A 99 5.25 18.89 4.84
N LEU A 100 5.60 19.60 5.90
CA LEU A 100 5.28 19.23 7.27
C LEU A 100 3.76 19.26 7.54
N ASN A 101 3.07 20.30 7.05
CA ASN A 101 1.60 20.35 7.08
C ASN A 101 0.99 19.17 6.34
N PHE A 102 1.53 18.80 5.17
CA PHE A 102 1.06 17.63 4.44
C PHE A 102 1.27 16.35 5.25
N ALA A 103 2.41 16.17 5.90
CA ALA A 103 2.67 15.02 6.77
C ALA A 103 1.68 14.92 7.94
N LEU A 104 1.34 16.05 8.57
CA LEU A 104 0.36 16.10 9.67
C LEU A 104 -1.05 15.65 9.27
N THR A 105 -1.40 15.69 7.97
CA THR A 105 -2.69 15.17 7.48
C THR A 105 -2.77 13.65 7.37
N LYS A 106 -1.66 12.93 7.57
CA LYS A 106 -1.57 11.48 7.35
C LYS A 106 -1.56 10.72 8.67
N GLU A 107 -2.09 9.49 8.65
CA GLU A 107 -1.98 8.60 9.80
C GLU A 107 -0.55 8.06 9.96
N ASN A 108 -0.03 8.11 11.19
CA ASN A 108 1.32 7.65 11.55
C ASN A 108 2.42 8.15 10.57
N PRO A 109 2.58 9.47 10.41
CA PRO A 109 3.47 10.04 9.41
C PRO A 109 4.93 9.89 9.81
N ILE A 110 5.75 9.44 8.87
CA ILE A 110 7.20 9.41 8.96
C ILE A 110 7.77 10.19 7.77
N LEU A 111 8.39 11.32 8.03
CA LEU A 111 9.02 12.14 7.01
C LEU A 111 10.45 11.65 6.74
N LEU A 112 10.75 11.38 5.48
CA LEU A 112 12.06 10.95 5.02
C LEU A 112 12.78 12.16 4.43
N THR A 113 13.81 12.65 5.12
CA THR A 113 14.58 13.82 4.69
C THR A 113 16.02 13.72 5.16
N ASP A 114 16.93 14.25 4.36
CA ASP A 114 18.35 14.38 4.69
C ASP A 114 18.77 15.79 5.09
N ASP A 115 17.79 16.70 5.25
CA ASP A 115 17.96 18.06 5.72
C ASP A 115 17.82 18.12 7.26
N ASN A 116 18.90 18.52 7.92
CA ASN A 116 18.94 18.70 9.38
C ASN A 116 17.95 19.75 9.88
N VAL A 117 17.69 20.81 9.11
CA VAL A 117 16.75 21.86 9.50
C VAL A 117 15.33 21.31 9.51
N LEU A 118 14.97 20.52 8.49
CA LEU A 118 13.65 19.88 8.43
C LEU A 118 13.49 18.79 9.49
N LEU A 119 14.54 18.02 9.80
CA LEU A 119 14.54 17.06 10.91
C LEU A 119 14.21 17.74 12.25
N LEU A 120 14.85 18.87 12.55
CA LEU A 120 14.60 19.65 13.77
C LEU A 120 13.16 20.19 13.81
N LYS A 121 12.65 20.72 12.70
CA LYS A 121 11.24 21.14 12.60
C LYS A 121 10.28 20.00 12.89
N CYS A 122 10.52 18.80 12.32
CA CYS A 122 9.68 17.63 12.57
C CYS A 122 9.63 17.28 14.07
N GLN A 123 10.77 17.32 14.77
CA GLN A 123 10.83 17.08 16.21
C GLN A 123 10.00 18.10 17.01
N MET A 124 10.10 19.39 16.66
CA MET A 124 9.32 20.45 17.32
C MET A 124 7.81 20.22 17.17
N HIS A 125 7.37 19.70 16.02
CA HIS A 125 5.97 19.43 15.72
C HIS A 125 5.53 17.98 15.99
N LYS A 126 6.36 17.18 16.68
CA LYS A 126 6.10 15.77 17.03
C LYS A 126 5.78 14.88 15.83
N VAL A 127 6.32 15.19 14.66
CA VAL A 127 6.28 14.34 13.47
C VAL A 127 7.53 13.48 13.46
N SER A 128 7.38 12.16 13.31
CA SER A 128 8.53 11.28 13.18
C SER A 128 9.27 11.60 11.89
N ALA A 129 10.59 11.73 11.95
CA ALA A 129 11.40 11.98 10.77
C ALA A 129 12.72 11.21 10.83
N TYR A 130 13.20 10.77 9.67
CA TYR A 130 14.39 9.94 9.54
C TYR A 130 15.27 10.39 8.39
N SER A 131 16.58 10.42 8.67
CA SER A 131 17.59 10.55 7.63
C SER A 131 17.78 9.25 6.88
N THR A 132 17.91 9.38 5.56
CA THR A 132 18.17 8.27 4.63
C THR A 132 19.65 8.18 4.22
N LYS A 133 20.45 9.21 4.52
CA LYS A 133 21.90 9.27 4.26
C LYS A 133 22.63 8.05 4.82
N ASN A 134 23.26 7.28 3.94
CA ASN A 134 24.09 6.11 4.26
C ASN A 134 23.37 5.00 5.04
N VAL A 135 22.04 4.96 5.03
CA VAL A 135 21.26 3.91 5.70
C VAL A 135 20.72 2.93 4.66
N ASP A 136 20.99 1.64 4.86
CA ASP A 136 20.34 0.59 4.07
C ASP A 136 18.90 0.36 4.56
N LEU A 137 18.04 -0.10 3.67
CA LEU A 137 16.61 -0.26 3.94
C LEU A 137 16.31 -1.27 5.07
N SER A 138 17.15 -2.30 5.25
CA SER A 138 16.95 -3.31 6.29
C SER A 138 17.25 -2.73 7.68
N THR A 139 18.34 -1.99 7.80
CA THR A 139 18.72 -1.23 8.99
C THR A 139 17.67 -0.16 9.32
N PHE A 140 17.17 0.55 8.30
CA PHE A 140 16.08 1.51 8.45
C PHE A 140 14.82 0.89 9.08
N PHE A 141 14.34 -0.24 8.55
CA PHE A 141 13.15 -0.91 9.10
C PHE A 141 13.38 -1.47 10.51
N TYR A 142 14.57 -2.01 10.77
CA TYR A 142 14.94 -2.45 12.12
C TYR A 142 14.86 -1.29 13.13
N ASN A 143 15.42 -0.13 12.78
CA ASN A 143 15.41 1.06 13.63
C ASN A 143 14.01 1.64 13.87
N LEU A 144 13.09 1.44 12.92
CA LEU A 144 11.67 1.78 13.07
C LEU A 144 10.90 0.81 13.96
N GLY A 145 11.52 -0.28 14.44
CA GLY A 145 10.84 -1.34 15.17
C GLY A 145 9.85 -2.11 14.29
N LEU A 146 9.92 -1.93 12.97
CA LEU A 146 9.09 -2.67 12.03
C LEU A 146 9.59 -4.11 11.96
N LYS A 147 8.81 -5.02 12.56
CA LYS A 147 9.01 -6.44 12.35
C LYS A 147 8.73 -6.72 10.87
N ARG A 148 9.68 -7.38 10.19
CA ARG A 148 9.41 -8.01 8.88
C ARG A 148 8.07 -8.73 9.00
N LYS A 149 7.16 -8.54 8.05
CA LYS A 149 6.07 -9.51 7.88
C LYS A 149 6.76 -10.85 7.88
N LYS A 150 6.37 -11.76 8.80
CA LYS A 150 6.99 -13.08 8.91
C LYS A 150 7.10 -13.59 7.49
N ASP A 151 8.33 -13.84 7.07
CA ASP A 151 8.64 -14.26 5.73
C ASP A 151 7.87 -15.57 5.55
N HIS A 152 6.74 -15.54 4.84
CA HIS A 152 6.14 -16.75 4.28
C HIS A 152 6.98 -17.21 3.08
N SER A 153 8.31 -17.14 3.22
CA SER A 153 9.34 -17.62 2.31
C SER A 153 9.86 -19.00 2.72
N THR A 154 9.24 -19.62 3.73
CA THR A 154 9.18 -21.08 3.68
C THR A 154 8.37 -21.43 2.44
N LYS A 155 8.82 -22.43 1.68
CA LYS A 155 7.93 -23.35 0.98
C LYS A 155 6.97 -23.94 2.03
N CYS A 156 6.08 -23.14 2.58
CA CYS A 156 4.92 -23.63 3.26
C CYS A 156 4.16 -24.29 2.12
N LYS A 157 4.08 -25.62 2.14
CA LYS A 157 2.94 -26.27 1.52
C LYS A 157 1.75 -25.46 2.01
N ILE A 158 1.16 -24.66 1.12
CA ILE A 158 -0.06 -23.93 1.45
C ILE A 158 -1.01 -25.04 1.85
N ASP A 159 -1.43 -25.04 3.10
CA ASP A 159 -2.51 -25.90 3.49
C ASP A 159 -3.77 -25.33 2.85
N TYR A 160 -4.02 -25.81 1.64
CA TYR A 160 -5.15 -25.43 0.80
C TYR A 160 -6.45 -25.48 1.60
N PHE A 161 -6.58 -26.49 2.47
CA PHE A 161 -7.75 -26.67 3.31
C PHE A 161 -7.93 -25.51 4.28
N THR A 162 -6.88 -25.14 5.02
CA THR A 162 -6.92 -24.01 5.97
C THR A 162 -7.21 -22.67 5.27
N VAL A 163 -6.58 -22.42 4.12
CA VAL A 163 -6.81 -21.18 3.35
C VAL A 163 -8.25 -21.13 2.82
N TYR A 164 -8.75 -22.27 2.36
CA TYR A 164 -10.11 -22.40 1.86
C TYR A 164 -11.14 -22.16 2.97
N GLU A 165 -10.97 -22.76 4.15
CA GLU A 165 -11.86 -22.53 5.28
C GLU A 165 -11.89 -21.06 5.72
N GLN A 166 -10.74 -20.38 5.70
CA GLN A 166 -10.67 -18.95 6.03
C GLN A 166 -11.43 -18.09 5.02
N ILE A 167 -11.28 -18.37 3.72
CA ILE A 167 -12.03 -17.69 2.66
C ILE A 167 -13.54 -17.94 2.84
N LEU A 168 -13.92 -19.20 3.05
CA LEU A 168 -15.31 -19.61 3.23
C LEU A 168 -15.97 -18.90 4.42
N LYS A 169 -15.28 -18.85 5.57
CA LYS A 169 -15.75 -18.14 6.76
C LYS A 169 -15.91 -16.63 6.53
N SER A 170 -14.99 -16.02 5.79
CA SER A 170 -15.06 -14.59 5.47
C SER A 170 -16.23 -14.28 4.54
N ILE A 171 -16.49 -15.16 3.57
CA ILE A 171 -17.65 -15.05 2.67
C ILE A 171 -18.95 -15.24 3.44
N GLU A 172 -19.03 -16.24 4.32
CA GLU A 172 -20.17 -16.45 5.21
C GLU A 172 -20.49 -15.18 6.02
N GLN A 173 -19.48 -14.53 6.58
CA GLN A 173 -19.66 -13.28 7.33
C GLN A 173 -20.14 -12.11 6.46
N ILE A 174 -19.58 -11.96 5.25
CA ILE A 174 -19.99 -10.90 4.31
C ILE A 174 -21.45 -11.10 3.89
N LEU A 175 -21.81 -12.32 3.51
CA LEU A 175 -23.16 -12.64 3.07
C LEU A 175 -24.16 -12.46 4.23
N TYR A 176 -23.79 -12.85 5.45
CA TYR A 176 -24.60 -12.61 6.63
C TYR A 176 -24.86 -11.13 6.87
N LYS A 177 -23.83 -10.28 6.74
CA LYS A 177 -23.96 -8.83 6.90
C LYS A 177 -24.83 -8.18 5.82
N GLU A 178 -24.73 -8.64 4.58
CA GLU A 178 -25.41 -8.01 3.43
C GLU A 178 -26.84 -8.50 3.22
N TYR A 179 -27.11 -9.78 3.51
CA TYR A 179 -28.35 -10.45 3.12
C TYR A 179 -29.07 -11.18 4.26
N GLY A 180 -28.47 -11.26 5.45
CA GLY A 180 -29.02 -12.06 6.56
C GLY A 180 -28.74 -13.57 6.37
N ASN A 181 -29.68 -14.44 6.72
CA ASN A 181 -29.45 -15.90 6.76
C ASN A 181 -28.86 -16.50 5.45
N PHE A 182 -28.08 -17.58 5.61
CA PHE A 182 -27.11 -18.18 4.66
C PHE A 182 -27.63 -18.79 3.34
N LEU A 183 -28.77 -18.34 2.80
CA LEU A 183 -29.39 -18.89 1.58
C LEU A 183 -28.47 -18.93 0.35
N ALA A 184 -27.53 -17.99 0.22
CA ALA A 184 -26.65 -17.90 -0.94
C ALA A 184 -25.63 -19.05 -1.05
N LEU A 185 -25.14 -19.59 0.08
CA LEU A 185 -24.17 -20.69 0.07
C LEU A 185 -24.82 -22.04 -0.19
N ASP A 186 -26.10 -22.19 0.13
CA ASP A 186 -26.86 -23.40 -0.18
C ASP A 186 -27.16 -23.51 -1.69
N ILE A 187 -27.31 -22.37 -2.39
CA ILE A 187 -27.57 -22.32 -3.84
C ILE A 187 -26.31 -22.65 -4.63
N TYR A 188 -25.18 -22.05 -4.27
CA TYR A 188 -23.92 -22.26 -4.99
C TYR A 188 -23.22 -23.55 -4.53
N GLY A 189 -23.41 -24.00 -3.29
CA GLY A 189 -22.67 -25.12 -2.73
C GLY A 189 -21.32 -24.69 -2.15
N LYS A 190 -20.79 -25.52 -1.24
CA LYS A 190 -19.57 -25.25 -0.45
C LYS A 190 -18.31 -25.83 -1.08
N ASP A 191 -18.26 -26.03 -2.39
CA ASP A 191 -17.02 -26.39 -3.07
C ASP A 191 -16.31 -25.18 -3.66
N PHE A 192 -15.03 -25.37 -3.99
CA PHE A 192 -14.16 -24.26 -4.36
C PHE A 192 -14.57 -23.56 -5.66
N ASP A 193 -14.96 -24.30 -6.70
CA ASP A 193 -15.31 -23.69 -8.00
C ASP A 193 -16.57 -22.84 -7.82
N ASN A 194 -17.56 -23.36 -7.08
CA ASN A 194 -18.80 -22.66 -6.80
C ASN A 194 -18.64 -21.42 -5.91
N ILE A 195 -17.76 -21.49 -4.91
CA ILE A 195 -17.46 -20.33 -4.06
C ILE A 195 -16.75 -19.22 -4.86
N ILE A 196 -15.81 -19.59 -5.71
CA ILE A 196 -15.12 -18.60 -6.56
C ILE A 196 -16.11 -17.96 -7.55
N ASP A 197 -17.07 -18.73 -8.06
CA ASP A 197 -18.13 -18.22 -8.94
C ASP A 197 -19.10 -17.28 -8.25
N LEU A 198 -19.55 -17.65 -7.05
CA LEU A 198 -20.34 -16.77 -6.20
C LEU A 198 -19.67 -15.40 -6.06
N ILE A 199 -18.36 -15.37 -5.79
CA ILE A 199 -17.60 -14.12 -5.63
C ILE A 199 -17.49 -13.36 -6.96
N ILE A 200 -17.15 -14.03 -8.06
CA ILE A 200 -16.91 -13.36 -9.36
C ILE A 200 -18.21 -12.79 -9.93
N GLU A 201 -19.30 -13.55 -9.87
CA GLU A 201 -20.61 -13.15 -10.40
C GLU A 201 -21.23 -12.06 -9.54
N ASN A 202 -21.14 -12.19 -8.22
CA ASN A 202 -21.73 -11.26 -7.25
C ASN A 202 -20.71 -10.27 -6.69
N PHE A 203 -19.65 -9.98 -7.44
CA PHE A 203 -18.52 -9.16 -6.95
C PHE A 203 -18.93 -7.76 -6.49
N PHE A 204 -20.08 -7.25 -6.93
CA PHE A 204 -20.62 -5.97 -6.48
C PHE A 204 -20.96 -5.94 -4.98
N VAL A 205 -21.21 -7.10 -4.37
CA VAL A 205 -21.41 -7.29 -2.93
C VAL A 205 -20.07 -7.26 -2.23
N PHE A 206 -19.15 -8.10 -2.71
CA PHE A 206 -17.84 -8.30 -2.11
C PHE A 206 -16.97 -7.04 -2.19
N LYS A 207 -17.07 -6.22 -3.25
CA LYS A 207 -16.28 -4.99 -3.40
C LYS A 207 -16.47 -3.95 -2.28
N LYS A 208 -17.48 -4.10 -1.42
CA LYS A 208 -17.67 -3.29 -0.20
C LYS A 208 -16.69 -3.67 0.92
N TYR A 209 -16.21 -4.91 0.90
CA TYR A 209 -15.35 -5.52 1.93
C TYR A 209 -13.94 -5.83 1.42
N ILE A 210 -13.80 -6.06 0.11
CA ILE A 210 -12.54 -6.35 -0.55
C ILE A 210 -12.27 -5.38 -1.69
N SER A 211 -10.99 -5.14 -2.00
CA SER A 211 -10.60 -4.19 -3.06
C SER A 211 -11.25 -4.52 -4.39
N ILE A 212 -11.77 -3.52 -5.12
CA ILE A 212 -12.38 -3.71 -6.44
C ILE A 212 -11.40 -4.35 -7.45
N HIS A 213 -10.10 -4.08 -7.27
CA HIS A 213 -9.03 -4.61 -8.11
C HIS A 213 -8.70 -6.07 -7.83
N SER A 214 -9.24 -6.64 -6.75
CA SER A 214 -9.01 -8.05 -6.40
C SER A 214 -9.76 -9.02 -7.30
N LYS A 215 -10.84 -8.58 -7.99
CA LYS A 215 -11.63 -9.42 -8.91
C LYS A 215 -10.76 -10.19 -9.91
N LYS A 216 -9.72 -9.53 -10.43
CA LYS A 216 -8.78 -10.12 -11.39
C LYS A 216 -8.05 -11.35 -10.84
N TYR A 217 -7.78 -11.39 -9.53
CA TYR A 217 -7.11 -12.52 -8.87
C TYR A 217 -8.05 -13.72 -8.74
N PHE A 218 -9.33 -13.50 -8.44
CA PHE A 218 -10.33 -14.57 -8.44
C PHE A 218 -10.52 -15.19 -9.83
N VAL A 219 -10.62 -14.34 -10.85
CA VAL A 219 -10.73 -14.80 -12.25
C VAL A 219 -9.49 -15.59 -12.67
N ALA A 220 -8.30 -15.11 -12.32
CA ALA A 220 -7.05 -15.80 -12.63
C ALA A 220 -6.90 -17.12 -11.86
N LEU A 221 -7.29 -17.15 -10.58
CA LEU A 221 -7.33 -18.35 -9.74
C LEU A 221 -8.25 -19.42 -10.33
N LYS A 222 -9.46 -19.05 -10.75
CA LYS A 222 -10.40 -19.96 -11.43
C LYS A 222 -9.80 -20.55 -12.70
N LYS A 223 -9.16 -19.71 -13.52
CA LYS A 223 -8.49 -20.17 -14.75
C LYS A 223 -7.35 -21.13 -14.46
N ALA A 224 -6.56 -20.88 -13.43
CA ALA A 224 -5.47 -21.78 -13.01
C ALA A 224 -6.01 -23.12 -12.50
N TYR A 225 -7.07 -23.08 -11.68
CA TYR A 225 -7.78 -24.26 -11.19
C TYR A 225 -8.29 -25.16 -12.32
N LYS A 226 -9.00 -24.57 -13.30
CA LYS A 226 -9.53 -25.32 -14.46
C LYS A 226 -8.45 -25.89 -15.38
N ARG A 227 -7.30 -25.23 -15.46
CA ARG A 227 -6.14 -25.70 -16.23
C ARG A 227 -5.29 -26.73 -15.48
N GLN A 228 -5.58 -26.98 -14.20
CA GLN A 228 -4.77 -27.79 -13.30
C GLN A 228 -3.31 -27.32 -13.22
N ASP A 229 -3.07 -26.03 -13.45
CA ASP A 229 -1.75 -25.41 -13.33
C ASP A 229 -1.47 -25.12 -11.86
N LYS A 230 -0.73 -26.02 -11.22
CA LYS A 230 -0.49 -25.97 -9.78
C LYS A 230 0.32 -24.75 -9.36
N GLU A 231 1.31 -24.33 -10.13
CA GLU A 231 2.16 -23.18 -9.77
C GLU A 231 1.38 -21.87 -9.88
N GLU A 232 0.62 -21.72 -10.97
CA GLU A 232 -0.22 -20.55 -11.18
C GLU A 232 -1.37 -20.51 -10.16
N PHE A 233 -1.92 -21.68 -9.80
CA PHE A 233 -2.95 -21.83 -8.77
C PHE A 233 -2.44 -21.40 -7.40
N ASP A 234 -1.31 -21.95 -6.94
CA ASP A 234 -0.71 -21.61 -5.64
C ASP A 234 -0.39 -20.12 -5.57
N PHE A 235 0.13 -19.53 -6.66
CA PHE A 235 0.41 -18.10 -6.73
C PHE A 235 -0.85 -17.24 -6.53
N TYR A 236 -1.93 -17.52 -7.26
CA TYR A 236 -3.15 -16.73 -7.13
C TYR A 236 -3.93 -17.03 -5.85
N LEU A 237 -3.83 -18.24 -5.31
CA LEU A 237 -4.44 -18.61 -4.04
C LEU A 237 -3.83 -17.78 -2.90
N GLN A 238 -2.51 -17.57 -2.89
CA GLN A 238 -1.87 -16.67 -1.92
C GLN A 238 -2.38 -15.22 -2.06
N LYS A 239 -2.56 -14.74 -3.30
CA LYS A 239 -3.09 -13.39 -3.54
C LYS A 239 -4.51 -13.25 -3.01
N VAL A 240 -5.37 -14.26 -3.24
CA VAL A 240 -6.74 -14.27 -2.73
C VAL A 240 -6.77 -14.40 -1.21
N ALA A 241 -5.93 -15.24 -0.60
CA ALA A 241 -5.83 -15.35 0.86
C ALA A 241 -5.50 -14.01 1.52
N LEU A 242 -4.57 -13.24 0.93
CA LEU A 242 -4.21 -11.90 1.39
C LEU A 242 -5.37 -10.90 1.32
N VAL A 243 -6.30 -11.08 0.38
CA VAL A 243 -7.50 -10.23 0.26
C VAL A 243 -8.44 -10.43 1.46
N PHE A 244 -8.53 -11.66 1.98
CA PHE A 244 -9.40 -12.02 3.11
C PHE A 244 -8.73 -11.98 4.48
N THR A 245 -7.44 -11.63 4.56
CA THR A 245 -6.71 -11.60 5.86
C THR A 245 -7.19 -10.46 6.79
N TYR A 246 -7.92 -9.47 6.27
CA TYR A 246 -8.29 -8.25 6.99
C TYR A 246 -9.81 -8.00 7.08
N ILE A 247 -10.62 -9.03 6.79
CA ILE A 247 -12.09 -9.01 6.92
C ILE A 247 -12.48 -9.67 8.25
#